data_AF-A0A8S1KWG4-F1
#
_entry.id   AF-A0A8S1KWG4-F1
#
_cell.length_a   1.000
_cell.length_b   1.000
_cell.length_c   1.000
_cell.angle_alpha   90.00
_cell.angle_beta   90.00
_cell.angle_gamma   90.00
#
_symmetry.space_group_name_H-M   'P 1'
#
loop_
_entity.id
_entity.type
_entity.pdbx_description
1 polymer ?
#
loop_
_entity_poly.entity_id
_entity_poly.type
_entity_poly.pdbx_seq_one_letter_code
_entity_poly.pdbx_strand_id
1 'polypeptide(L)'
;MPHDTFLRILKKGPFHISLSKTLASHLIHILATLHNHQIAHCDIKPENILIAADYKVKLCDFGFARITQQLSRPPGGTPGYTAPEIYKGNNLDLFKCDIFALGVVIFIIVMGFPPFQSNDPTLRDQWWNMILNKQYDIFWKKCEQYRQQKYPLEFKDMIMQMLEPDPDKRINITQLSQHSFLQNGASIEQIVQELQKRVKK
;
A
#
# COMPACT_ATOMS: atom_id res chain seq x y z
N MET A 1 -17.32 15.62 -9.69
CA MET A 1 -15.84 15.54 -9.81
C MET A 1 -15.26 15.09 -8.48
N PRO A 2 -14.16 14.31 -8.47
CA PRO A 2 -13.44 14.00 -7.23
C PRO A 2 -12.90 15.30 -6.60
N HIS A 3 -12.71 15.30 -5.28
CA HIS A 3 -12.12 16.44 -4.57
C HIS A 3 -10.63 16.57 -4.89
N ASP A 4 -9.89 15.46 -4.84
CA ASP A 4 -8.45 15.44 -5.13
C ASP A 4 -7.91 14.01 -5.30
N THR A 5 -6.64 13.91 -5.68
CA THR A 5 -5.81 12.70 -5.57
C THR A 5 -5.35 12.48 -4.13
N PHE A 6 -5.17 11.22 -3.76
CA PHE A 6 -4.69 10.85 -2.45
C PHE A 6 -3.22 11.26 -2.25
N LEU A 7 -2.43 11.32 -3.33
CA LEU A 7 -1.09 11.92 -3.31
C LEU A 7 -1.11 13.33 -2.70
N ARG A 8 -2.02 14.21 -3.17
CA ARG A 8 -2.10 15.59 -2.64
C ARG A 8 -2.52 15.61 -1.17
N ILE A 9 -3.38 14.69 -0.75
CA ILE A 9 -3.77 14.53 0.65
C ILE A 9 -2.59 14.09 1.53
N LEU A 10 -1.76 13.17 1.04
CA LEU A 10 -0.58 12.67 1.77
C LEU A 10 0.55 13.71 1.86
N LYS A 11 0.65 14.65 0.91
CA LYS A 11 1.57 15.80 1.00
C LYS A 11 1.30 16.70 2.23
N LYS A 12 0.11 16.62 2.84
CA LYS A 12 -0.21 17.34 4.09
C LYS A 12 0.33 16.64 5.35
N GLY A 13 0.98 15.49 5.21
CA GLY A 13 1.57 14.70 6.29
C GLY A 13 0.89 13.35 6.49
N PRO A 14 1.45 12.49 7.35
CA PRO A 14 0.87 11.18 7.64
C PRO A 14 -0.48 11.29 8.37
N PHE A 15 -1.23 10.19 8.36
CA PHE A 15 -2.45 10.04 9.14
C PHE A 15 -2.15 9.45 10.52
N HIS A 16 -2.96 9.84 11.51
CA HIS A 16 -2.94 9.19 12.81
C HIS A 16 -3.30 7.71 12.68
N ILE A 17 -2.70 6.85 13.50
CA ILE A 17 -2.79 5.39 13.34
C ILE A 17 -4.23 4.87 13.28
N SER A 18 -5.14 5.42 14.09
CA SER A 18 -6.56 5.03 14.07
C SER A 18 -7.24 5.33 12.74
N LEU A 19 -6.94 6.47 12.11
CA LEU A 19 -7.48 6.83 10.80
C LEU A 19 -6.85 5.95 9.71
N SER A 20 -5.54 5.69 9.81
CA SER A 20 -4.80 4.84 8.88
C SER A 20 -5.34 3.42 8.84
N LYS A 21 -5.77 2.85 9.98
CA LYS A 21 -6.42 1.54 10.03
C LYS A 21 -7.69 1.49 9.18
N THR A 22 -8.56 2.48 9.33
CA THR A 22 -9.82 2.56 8.57
C THR A 22 -9.57 2.81 7.08
N LEU A 23 -8.61 3.69 6.74
CA LEU A 23 -8.21 3.90 5.34
C LEU A 23 -7.62 2.64 4.71
N ALA A 24 -6.74 1.93 5.42
CA ALA A 24 -6.17 0.66 4.98
C ALA A 24 -7.28 -0.38 4.75
N SER A 25 -8.22 -0.50 5.68
CA SER A 25 -9.37 -1.40 5.56
C SER A 25 -10.20 -1.11 4.29
N HIS A 26 -10.50 0.16 4.00
CA HIS A 26 -11.21 0.53 2.77
C HIS A 26 -10.42 0.18 1.50
N LEU A 27 -9.11 0.47 1.46
CA LEU A 27 -8.27 0.18 0.29
C LEU A 27 -8.12 -1.32 0.07
N ILE A 28 -7.94 -2.10 1.14
CA ILE A 28 -7.87 -3.57 1.10
C ILE A 28 -9.21 -4.13 0.61
N HIS A 29 -10.34 -3.59 1.07
CA HIS A 29 -11.66 -4.01 0.59
C HIS A 29 -11.88 -3.72 -0.90
N ILE A 30 -11.45 -2.54 -1.38
CA ILE A 30 -11.46 -2.21 -2.82
C ILE A 30 -10.63 -3.22 -3.60
N LEU A 31 -9.41 -3.50 -3.14
CA LEU A 31 -8.53 -4.44 -3.82
C LEU A 31 -9.09 -5.87 -3.84
N ALA A 32 -9.62 -6.34 -2.70
CA ALA A 32 -10.30 -7.62 -2.59
C ALA A 32 -11.47 -7.73 -3.58
N THR A 33 -12.23 -6.64 -3.76
CA THR A 33 -13.33 -6.59 -4.73
C THR A 33 -12.80 -6.78 -6.15
N LEU A 34 -11.70 -6.13 -6.54
CA LEU A 34 -11.09 -6.29 -7.86
C LEU A 34 -10.59 -7.72 -8.07
N HIS A 35 -9.83 -8.26 -7.12
CA HIS A 35 -9.28 -9.62 -7.19
C HIS A 35 -10.38 -10.69 -7.28
N ASN A 36 -11.50 -10.52 -6.55
CA ASN A 36 -12.66 -11.40 -6.65
C ASN A 36 -13.33 -11.37 -8.04
N HIS A 37 -13.25 -10.24 -8.75
CA HIS A 37 -13.70 -10.11 -10.13
C HIS A 37 -12.61 -10.49 -11.15
N GLN A 38 -11.52 -11.08 -10.70
CA GLN A 38 -10.36 -11.47 -11.51
C GLN A 38 -9.65 -10.29 -12.18
N ILE A 39 -9.69 -9.11 -11.56
CA ILE A 39 -9.06 -7.89 -12.05
C ILE A 39 -7.84 -7.56 -11.20
N ALA A 40 -6.66 -7.57 -11.80
CA ALA A 40 -5.46 -6.97 -11.22
C ALA A 40 -5.35 -5.52 -11.69
N HIS A 41 -5.02 -4.59 -10.79
CA HIS A 41 -4.92 -3.17 -11.13
C HIS A 41 -3.57 -2.82 -11.79
N CYS A 42 -2.49 -3.42 -11.29
CA CYS A 42 -1.10 -3.30 -11.77
C CYS A 42 -0.44 -1.91 -11.66
N ASP A 43 -1.16 -0.85 -11.29
CA ASP A 43 -0.58 0.48 -11.04
C ASP A 43 -1.16 1.16 -9.78
N ILE A 44 -1.16 0.45 -8.65
CA ILE A 44 -1.60 1.00 -7.37
C ILE A 44 -0.54 1.96 -6.82
N LYS A 45 -0.92 3.22 -6.66
CA LYS A 45 -0.11 4.31 -6.10
C LYS A 45 -1.02 5.45 -5.62
N PRO A 46 -0.54 6.40 -4.79
CA PRO A 46 -1.37 7.49 -4.28
C PRO A 46 -2.00 8.38 -5.35
N GLU A 47 -1.38 8.52 -6.52
CA GLU A 47 -1.90 9.27 -7.67
C GLU A 47 -3.19 8.67 -8.22
N ASN A 48 -3.28 7.33 -8.19
CA ASN A 48 -4.40 6.55 -8.74
C ASN A 48 -5.47 6.25 -7.68
N ILE A 49 -5.35 6.86 -6.49
CA ILE A 49 -6.38 6.81 -5.45
C ILE A 49 -6.99 8.21 -5.36
N LEU A 50 -8.31 8.30 -5.43
CA LEU A 50 -9.06 9.54 -5.39
C LEU A 50 -9.83 9.67 -4.09
N ILE A 51 -10.02 10.91 -3.64
CA ILE A 51 -11.05 11.26 -2.67
C ILE A 51 -12.30 11.70 -3.45
N ALA A 52 -13.33 10.86 -3.44
CA ALA A 52 -14.60 11.14 -4.08
C ALA A 52 -15.36 12.28 -3.36
N ALA A 53 -16.40 12.80 -3.99
CA ALA A 53 -17.20 13.91 -3.46
C ALA A 53 -17.81 13.61 -2.07
N ASP A 54 -18.12 12.34 -1.82
CA ASP A 54 -18.62 11.81 -0.54
C ASP A 54 -17.50 11.44 0.46
N TYR A 55 -16.27 11.91 0.21
CA TYR A 55 -15.07 11.67 1.03
C TYR A 55 -14.69 10.20 1.19
N LYS A 56 -15.14 9.33 0.27
CA LYS A 56 -14.66 7.95 0.19
C LYS A 56 -13.42 7.85 -0.69
N VAL A 57 -12.51 6.95 -0.32
CA VAL A 57 -11.39 6.57 -1.18
C VAL A 57 -11.90 5.71 -2.34
N LYS A 58 -11.40 5.97 -3.54
CA LYS A 58 -11.70 5.17 -4.74
C LYS A 58 -10.43 4.94 -5.53
N LEU A 59 -10.24 3.74 -6.06
CA LEU A 59 -9.16 3.46 -6.99
C LEU A 59 -9.61 3.85 -8.41
N CYS A 60 -8.73 4.46 -9.18
CA CYS A 60 -8.96 4.87 -10.56
C CYS A 60 -7.79 4.50 -11.46
N ASP A 61 -7.94 4.79 -12.76
CA ASP A 61 -6.94 4.52 -13.79
C ASP A 61 -6.61 3.03 -13.99
N PHE A 62 -7.53 2.35 -14.68
CA PHE A 62 -7.41 0.94 -15.06
C PHE A 62 -6.63 0.74 -16.37
N GLY A 63 -5.85 1.73 -16.84
CA GLY A 63 -5.10 1.63 -18.09
C GLY A 63 -4.10 0.47 -18.13
N PHE A 64 -3.58 0.08 -16.95
CA PHE A 64 -2.69 -1.07 -16.78
C PHE A 64 -3.39 -2.33 -16.27
N ALA A 65 -4.69 -2.28 -16.00
CA ALA A 65 -5.42 -3.38 -15.38
C ALA A 65 -5.51 -4.60 -16.30
N ARG A 66 -5.63 -5.78 -15.70
CA ARG A 66 -5.73 -7.06 -16.41
C ARG A 66 -6.83 -7.92 -15.82
N ILE A 67 -7.67 -8.48 -16.68
CA ILE A 67 -8.59 -9.56 -16.31
C ILE A 67 -7.80 -10.86 -16.45
N THR A 68 -7.37 -11.47 -15.35
CA THR A 68 -6.61 -12.72 -15.42
C THR A 68 -6.61 -13.47 -14.09
N GLN A 69 -6.70 -14.80 -14.17
CA GLN A 69 -6.33 -15.73 -13.09
C GLN A 69 -4.92 -16.31 -13.29
N GLN A 70 -4.28 -15.99 -14.42
CA GLN A 70 -3.03 -16.60 -14.85
C GLN A 70 -1.88 -15.63 -14.75
N LEU A 71 -0.73 -16.25 -14.47
CA LEU A 71 0.57 -15.63 -14.43
C LEU A 71 0.84 -14.85 -15.71
N SER A 72 1.03 -13.53 -15.60
CA SER A 72 1.10 -12.61 -16.74
C SER A 72 2.16 -11.55 -16.50
N ARG A 73 2.75 -11.01 -17.56
CA ARG A 73 3.63 -9.83 -17.42
C ARG A 73 2.76 -8.58 -17.35
N PRO A 74 2.97 -7.67 -16.38
CA PRO A 74 2.23 -6.44 -16.33
C PRO A 74 2.61 -5.54 -17.52
N PRO A 75 1.67 -4.75 -18.05
CA PRO A 75 1.93 -3.80 -19.13
C PRO A 75 2.85 -2.64 -18.77
N GLY A 76 3.09 -2.43 -17.49
CA GLY A 76 3.81 -1.30 -16.93
C GLY A 76 3.77 -1.35 -15.41
N GLY A 77 4.16 -0.25 -14.78
CA GLY A 77 4.17 -0.08 -13.34
C GLY A 77 4.94 1.17 -12.97
N THR A 78 4.74 1.65 -11.74
CA THR A 78 5.44 2.83 -11.23
C THR A 78 6.62 2.40 -10.35
N PRO A 79 7.86 2.87 -10.62
CA PRO A 79 9.01 2.61 -9.75
C PRO A 79 8.72 2.97 -8.30
N GLY A 80 9.21 2.15 -7.36
CA GLY A 80 8.94 2.30 -5.92
C GLY A 80 7.65 1.65 -5.43
N TYR A 81 6.69 1.34 -6.32
CA TYR A 81 5.47 0.58 -6.00
C TYR A 81 5.44 -0.79 -6.68
N THR A 82 6.14 -0.92 -7.80
CA THR A 82 6.28 -2.14 -8.59
C THR A 82 6.88 -3.26 -7.74
N ALA A 83 6.24 -4.43 -7.68
CA ALA A 83 6.74 -5.58 -6.92
C ALA A 83 8.08 -6.13 -7.47
N PRO A 84 8.98 -6.66 -6.63
CA PRO A 84 10.34 -7.01 -7.04
C PRO A 84 10.41 -8.14 -8.07
N GLU A 85 9.45 -9.05 -8.08
CA GLU A 85 9.38 -10.14 -9.05
C GLU A 85 9.13 -9.65 -10.49
N ILE A 86 8.61 -8.43 -10.68
CA ILE A 86 8.41 -7.83 -12.02
C ILE A 86 9.74 -7.65 -12.77
N TYR A 87 10.84 -7.42 -12.04
CA TYR A 87 12.17 -7.29 -12.64
C TYR A 87 12.78 -8.65 -13.06
N LYS A 88 12.23 -9.78 -12.60
CA LYS A 88 12.82 -11.12 -12.80
C LYS A 88 12.29 -11.86 -14.02
N GLY A 89 11.11 -11.52 -14.55
CA GLY A 89 10.63 -12.11 -15.81
C GLY A 89 9.11 -12.26 -15.92
N ASN A 90 8.70 -13.25 -16.71
CA ASN A 90 7.31 -13.54 -17.05
C ASN A 90 6.68 -14.49 -16.02
N ASN A 91 5.37 -14.70 -16.16
CA ASN A 91 4.57 -15.55 -15.30
C ASN A 91 4.51 -15.07 -13.84
N LEU A 92 3.91 -13.90 -13.61
CA LEU A 92 3.79 -13.28 -12.30
C LEU A 92 2.35 -13.33 -11.77
N ASP A 93 2.19 -13.59 -10.47
CA ASP A 93 0.91 -13.42 -9.79
C ASP A 93 0.64 -11.91 -9.63
N LEU A 94 -0.17 -11.37 -10.53
CA LEU A 94 -0.49 -9.94 -10.55
C LEU A 94 -1.30 -9.50 -9.32
N PHE A 95 -2.03 -10.40 -8.67
CA PHE A 95 -2.73 -10.08 -7.43
C PHE A 95 -1.75 -9.90 -6.27
N LYS A 96 -0.71 -10.75 -6.19
CA LYS A 96 0.39 -10.53 -5.23
C LYS A 96 1.17 -9.25 -5.52
N CYS A 97 1.32 -8.87 -6.79
CA CYS A 97 1.96 -7.60 -7.17
C CYS A 97 1.16 -6.39 -6.64
N ASP A 98 -0.17 -6.41 -6.80
CA ASP A 98 -1.05 -5.37 -6.26
C ASP A 98 -0.98 -5.27 -4.72
N ILE A 99 -0.91 -6.40 -4.02
CA ILE A 99 -0.76 -6.43 -2.56
C ILE A 99 0.54 -5.73 -2.13
N PHE A 100 1.64 -5.99 -2.83
CA PHE A 100 2.91 -5.31 -2.57
C PHE A 100 2.79 -3.79 -2.75
N ALA A 101 2.24 -3.36 -3.88
CA ALA A 101 2.05 -1.94 -4.19
C ALA A 101 1.15 -1.24 -3.16
N LEU A 102 0.06 -1.90 -2.75
CA LEU A 102 -0.81 -1.40 -1.68
C LEU A 102 -0.07 -1.33 -0.32
N GLY A 103 0.85 -2.25 -0.05
CA GLY A 103 1.68 -2.24 1.16
C GLY A 103 2.56 -0.99 1.23
N VAL A 104 3.15 -0.59 0.10
CA VAL A 104 3.90 0.67 -0.03
C VAL A 104 2.98 1.87 0.26
N VAL A 105 1.78 1.90 -0.32
CA VAL A 105 0.79 2.98 -0.08
C VAL A 105 0.42 3.06 1.40
N ILE A 106 0.06 1.95 2.04
CA ILE A 106 -0.34 1.93 3.45
C ILE A 106 0.82 2.35 4.36
N PHE A 107 2.04 1.95 4.04
CA PHE A 107 3.23 2.43 4.76
C PHE A 107 3.33 3.96 4.67
N ILE A 108 3.16 4.55 3.48
CA ILE A 108 3.22 6.02 3.30
C ILE A 108 2.08 6.71 4.07
N ILE A 109 0.88 6.14 4.12
CA ILE A 109 -0.25 6.69 4.91
C ILE A 109 0.15 6.90 6.38
N VAL A 110 0.83 5.91 6.98
CA VAL A 110 1.21 5.93 8.40
C VAL A 110 2.50 6.71 8.64
N MET A 111 3.50 6.53 7.77
CA MET A 111 4.87 7.00 8.00
C MET A 111 5.12 8.38 7.38
N GLY A 112 4.41 8.71 6.30
CA GLY A 112 4.58 9.96 5.54
C GLY A 112 5.75 9.94 4.56
N PHE A 113 6.44 8.80 4.40
CA PHE A 113 7.54 8.57 3.46
C PHE A 113 7.52 7.11 3.00
N PRO A 114 8.11 6.76 1.83
CA PRO A 114 8.11 5.40 1.32
C PRO A 114 9.04 4.47 2.14
N PRO A 115 8.77 3.15 2.16
CA PRO A 115 9.57 2.19 2.92
C PRO A 115 11.00 2.03 2.39
N PHE A 116 11.22 2.32 1.11
CA PHE A 116 12.51 2.30 0.41
C PHE A 116 12.48 3.31 -0.75
N GLN A 117 13.64 3.72 -1.26
CA GLN A 117 13.72 4.62 -2.42
C GLN A 117 13.57 3.85 -3.73
N SER A 118 14.12 2.64 -3.78
CA SER A 118 13.95 1.72 -4.90
C SER A 118 14.03 0.27 -4.43
N ASN A 119 13.32 -0.60 -5.13
CA ASN A 119 13.43 -2.06 -5.01
C ASN A 119 13.91 -2.72 -6.32
N ASP A 120 14.38 -1.90 -7.27
CA ASP A 120 15.06 -2.38 -8.47
C ASP A 120 16.35 -3.12 -8.05
N PRO A 121 16.52 -4.39 -8.45
CA PRO A 121 17.70 -5.18 -8.05
C PRO A 121 19.03 -4.63 -8.59
N THR A 122 19.00 -3.76 -9.61
CA THR A 122 20.20 -3.09 -10.14
C THR A 122 20.64 -1.91 -9.27
N LEU A 123 19.74 -1.39 -8.43
CA LEU A 123 19.99 -0.27 -7.54
C LEU A 123 20.31 -0.75 -6.13
N ARG A 124 21.33 -0.17 -5.50
CA ARG A 124 21.70 -0.48 -4.12
C ARG A 124 20.90 0.39 -3.14
N ASP A 125 19.71 -0.07 -2.77
CA ASP A 125 18.88 0.57 -1.75
C ASP A 125 19.09 -0.11 -0.37
N GLN A 126 19.50 0.66 0.63
CA GLN A 126 19.79 0.13 1.96
C GLN A 126 18.53 -0.31 2.73
N TRP A 127 17.40 0.36 2.51
CA TRP A 127 16.14 0.04 3.17
C TRP A 127 15.52 -1.22 2.60
N TRP A 128 15.50 -1.34 1.27
CA TRP A 128 15.06 -2.55 0.58
C TRP A 128 15.96 -3.75 0.95
N ASN A 129 17.28 -3.56 1.03
CA ASN A 129 18.20 -4.59 1.49
C ASN A 129 17.89 -5.10 2.91
N MET A 130 17.40 -4.24 3.81
CA MET A 130 16.96 -4.71 5.14
C MET A 130 15.74 -5.60 5.05
N ILE A 131 14.77 -5.26 4.19
CA ILE A 131 13.58 -6.09 3.96
C ILE A 131 13.97 -7.41 3.32
N LEU A 132 14.78 -7.39 2.25
CA LEU A 132 15.28 -8.58 1.56
C LEU A 132 15.98 -9.57 2.50
N ASN A 133 16.81 -9.06 3.41
CA ASN A 133 17.58 -9.87 4.35
C ASN A 133 16.84 -10.13 5.68
N LYS A 134 15.53 -9.83 5.75
CA LYS A 134 14.69 -10.02 6.94
C LYS A 134 15.21 -9.31 8.20
N GLN A 135 15.94 -8.20 8.02
CA GLN A 135 16.46 -7.35 9.10
C GLN A 135 15.39 -6.38 9.62
N TYR A 136 14.19 -6.89 9.90
CA TYR A 136 13.01 -6.09 10.21
C TYR A 136 13.18 -5.27 11.50
N ASP A 137 13.86 -5.80 12.51
CA ASP A 137 14.13 -5.07 13.75
C ASP A 137 14.97 -3.81 13.51
N ILE A 138 15.99 -3.91 12.64
CA ILE A 138 16.85 -2.77 12.26
C ILE A 138 16.05 -1.77 11.44
N PHE A 139 15.28 -2.25 10.46
CA PHE A 139 14.40 -1.43 9.62
C PHE A 139 13.44 -0.59 10.48
N TRP A 140 12.72 -1.25 11.39
CA TRP A 140 11.73 -0.58 12.24
C TRP A 140 12.37 0.33 13.27
N LYS A 141 13.51 -0.07 13.87
CA LYS A 141 14.27 0.80 14.77
C LYS A 141 14.66 2.11 14.08
N LYS A 142 15.15 2.05 12.84
CA LYS A 142 15.48 3.26 12.06
C LYS A 142 14.24 4.10 11.73
N CYS A 143 13.14 3.46 11.32
CA CYS A 143 11.87 4.15 11.05
C CYS A 143 11.33 4.90 12.27
N GLU A 144 11.35 4.26 13.44
CA GLU A 144 10.89 4.83 14.71
C GLU A 144 11.81 5.95 15.20
N GLN A 145 13.13 5.80 15.02
CA GLN A 145 14.10 6.86 15.29
C GLN A 145 13.86 8.08 14.37
N TYR A 146 13.64 7.87 13.07
CA TYR A 146 13.36 8.98 12.16
C TYR A 146 12.06 9.71 12.51
N ARG A 147 11.02 8.96 12.92
CA ARG A 147 9.71 9.53 13.28
C ARG A 147 9.59 9.98 14.73
N GLN A 148 10.58 9.67 15.57
CA GLN A 148 10.58 9.93 17.01
C GLN A 148 9.32 9.40 17.72
N GLN A 149 8.79 8.25 17.25
CA GLN A 149 7.64 7.59 17.85
C GLN A 149 7.65 6.08 17.56
N LYS A 150 6.97 5.31 18.41
CA LYS A 150 6.76 3.88 18.21
C LYS A 150 5.48 3.60 17.44
N TYR A 151 5.42 2.45 16.78
CA TYR A 151 4.23 1.97 16.08
C TYR A 151 3.76 0.60 16.58
N PRO A 152 2.45 0.29 16.48
CA PRO A 152 1.90 -1.00 16.90
C PRO A 152 2.58 -2.17 16.20
N LEU A 153 2.73 -3.30 16.91
CA LEU A 153 3.36 -4.50 16.34
C LEU A 153 2.55 -5.04 15.16
N GLU A 154 1.23 -4.98 15.24
CA GLU A 154 0.29 -5.41 14.20
C GLU A 154 0.47 -4.61 12.91
N PHE A 155 0.79 -3.32 13.01
CA PHE A 155 1.12 -2.51 11.83
C PHE A 155 2.40 -3.02 11.17
N LYS A 156 3.44 -3.21 11.97
CA LYS A 156 4.75 -3.65 11.48
C LYS A 156 4.66 -5.01 10.80
N ASP A 157 3.96 -5.93 11.44
CA ASP A 157 3.71 -7.29 10.96
C ASP A 157 2.96 -7.28 9.62
N MET A 158 1.84 -6.54 9.53
CA MET A 158 1.06 -6.45 8.30
C MET A 158 1.92 -5.93 7.12
N ILE A 159 2.69 -4.86 7.34
CA ILE A 159 3.55 -4.29 6.30
C ILE A 159 4.61 -5.30 5.88
N MET A 160 5.26 -6.01 6.80
CA MET A 160 6.28 -7.00 6.43
C MET A 160 5.70 -8.17 5.66
N GLN A 161 4.47 -8.60 5.97
CA GLN A 161 3.76 -9.64 5.24
C GLN A 161 3.31 -9.19 3.83
N MET A 162 2.96 -7.91 3.65
CA MET A 162 2.63 -7.32 2.34
C MET A 162 3.87 -7.05 1.48
N LEU A 163 4.99 -6.64 2.10
CA LEU A 163 6.24 -6.33 1.42
C LEU A 163 7.21 -7.54 1.33
N GLU A 164 6.73 -8.75 1.65
CA GLU A 164 7.51 -9.99 1.52
C GLU A 164 8.01 -10.14 0.07
N PRO A 165 9.34 -10.21 -0.15
CA PRO A 165 9.92 -10.26 -1.49
C PRO A 165 9.56 -11.51 -2.29
N ASP A 166 9.32 -12.64 -1.62
CA ASP A 166 8.86 -13.87 -2.24
C ASP A 166 7.33 -13.85 -2.40
N PRO A 167 6.77 -13.75 -3.63
CA PRO A 167 5.33 -13.64 -3.84
C PRO A 167 4.55 -14.86 -3.30
N ASP A 168 5.17 -16.04 -3.21
CA ASP A 168 4.52 -17.24 -2.69
C ASP A 168 4.35 -17.16 -1.17
N LYS A 169 5.28 -16.50 -0.48
CA LYS A 169 5.22 -16.24 0.97
C LYS A 169 4.45 -14.97 1.33
N ARG A 170 4.28 -14.06 0.37
CA ARG A 170 3.51 -12.82 0.56
C ARG A 170 2.07 -13.12 0.91
N ILE A 171 1.52 -12.38 1.88
CA ILE A 171 0.14 -12.54 2.33
C ILE A 171 -0.84 -12.46 1.16
N ASN A 172 -1.87 -13.31 1.16
CA ASN A 172 -2.95 -13.22 0.18
C ASN A 172 -4.07 -12.27 0.66
N ILE A 173 -4.93 -11.85 -0.26
CA ILE A 173 -5.96 -10.84 0.02
C ILE A 173 -6.98 -11.29 1.08
N THR A 174 -7.28 -12.59 1.15
CA THR A 174 -8.18 -13.18 2.14
C THR A 174 -7.61 -13.08 3.56
N GLN A 175 -6.35 -13.49 3.73
CA GLN A 175 -5.62 -13.37 5.00
C GLN A 175 -5.44 -11.90 5.39
N LEU A 176 -5.08 -11.05 4.43
CA LEU A 176 -4.86 -9.61 4.66
C LEU A 176 -6.13 -8.91 5.15
N SER A 177 -7.30 -9.27 4.61
CA SER A 177 -8.59 -8.69 5.01
C SER A 177 -8.97 -9.01 6.46
N GLN A 178 -8.34 -10.01 7.07
CA GLN A 178 -8.58 -10.43 8.46
C GLN A 178 -7.48 -9.97 9.42
N HIS A 179 -6.51 -9.18 8.94
CA HIS A 179 -5.34 -8.80 9.74
C HIS A 179 -5.73 -7.95 10.96
N SER A 180 -5.14 -8.27 12.12
CA SER A 180 -5.45 -7.63 13.43
C SER A 180 -5.26 -6.11 13.42
N PHE A 181 -4.31 -5.60 12.63
CA PHE A 181 -4.10 -4.17 12.43
C PHE A 181 -5.38 -3.42 12.04
N LEU A 182 -6.25 -4.03 11.24
CA LEU A 182 -7.47 -3.38 10.72
C LEU A 182 -8.55 -3.18 11.79
N GLN A 183 -8.40 -3.80 12.96
CA GLN A 183 -9.37 -3.72 14.04
C GLN A 183 -9.24 -2.40 14.83
N ASN A 184 -10.37 -1.93 15.36
CA ASN A 184 -10.47 -0.74 16.21
C ASN A 184 -9.92 0.53 15.52
N GLY A 185 -10.30 0.73 14.25
CA GLY A 185 -10.03 1.96 13.51
C GLY A 185 -10.93 3.13 13.95
N ALA A 186 -10.64 4.32 13.40
CA ALA A 186 -11.48 5.51 13.56
C ALA A 186 -12.86 5.33 12.88
N SER A 187 -13.86 6.07 13.34
CA SER A 187 -15.19 6.08 12.73
C SER A 187 -15.16 6.73 11.34
N ILE A 188 -16.19 6.46 10.52
CA ILE A 188 -16.31 7.06 9.19
C ILE A 188 -16.41 8.58 9.29
N GLU A 189 -17.13 9.11 10.29
CA GLU A 189 -17.26 10.55 10.53
C GLU A 189 -15.90 11.20 10.80
N GLN A 190 -15.05 10.55 11.60
CA GLN A 190 -13.70 11.04 11.89
C GLN A 190 -12.83 11.08 10.63
N ILE A 191 -12.93 10.06 9.76
CA ILE A 191 -12.24 10.02 8.46
C ILE A 191 -12.71 11.17 7.58
N VAL A 192 -14.02 11.34 7.42
CA VAL A 192 -14.61 12.39 6.60
C VAL A 192 -14.18 13.77 7.09
N GLN A 193 -14.23 14.01 8.40
CA GLN A 193 -13.77 15.28 8.99
C GLN A 193 -12.29 15.56 8.72
N GLU A 194 -11.42 14.56 8.82
CA GLU A 194 -10.00 14.73 8.52
C GLU A 194 -9.76 14.99 7.04
N LEU A 195 -10.41 14.24 6.14
CA LEU A 195 -10.28 14.44 4.70
C LEU A 195 -10.81 15.82 4.28
N GLN A 196 -11.93 16.28 4.86
CA GLN A 196 -12.46 17.63 4.67
C GLN A 196 -11.44 18.72 5.04
N LYS A 197 -10.75 18.56 6.18
CA LYS A 197 -9.72 19.50 6.62
C LYS A 197 -8.54 19.55 5.65
N ARG A 198 -8.14 18.39 5.10
CA ARG A 198 -6.99 18.29 4.19
C ARG A 198 -7.29 18.77 2.77
N VAL A 199 -8.52 18.57 2.28
CA VAL A 199 -8.96 19.05 0.96
C VAL A 199 -9.07 20.58 0.92
N LYS A 200 -9.53 21.21 2.01
CA LYS A 200 -9.73 22.67 2.08
C LYS A 200 -8.42 23.48 2.23
N LYS A 201 -7.31 22.83 2.58
CA LYS A 201 -6.00 23.45 2.85
C LYS A 201 -5.03 23.23 1.70
#